data_AF-A0A354HFW1-F1
#
_entry.id   AF-A0A354HFW1-F1
#
_cell.length_a   1.000
_cell.length_b   1.000
_cell.length_c   1.000
_cell.angle_alpha   90.00
_cell.angle_beta   90.00
_cell.angle_gamma   90.00
#
_symmetry.space_group_name_H-M   'P 1'
#
loop_
_entity.id
_entity.type
_entity.pdbx_description
1 polymer ?
#
loop_
_entity_poly.entity_id
_entity_poly.type
_entity_poly.pdbx_seq_one_letter_code
_entity_poly.pdbx_strand_id
1 'polypeptide(L)'
;MIKYFQKLRAKKGFTLVELIVVIAIIGVLAAILIPTMLGYVTQSKVTSANSTAASIKNEIDAFLTQLDTVNKGMKKGSVTSKITITVGGSAAGDWTCAVSAPASFNDASNWKETAEAATTKGDAVHNKALAADLKDLFPEIKTAQIIAYLKGGKTFGVLYVNGVAAVPGGITSKITWSDTSSVWPDGAKWANDTAGIAGSGDIIGTAPVIPHDTTDGKPDFSTTAAA
;
A
#
# COMPACT_ATOMS: atom_id res chain seq x y z
N MET A 1 -1.56 -11.02 71.86
CA MET A 1 -1.70 -10.59 70.45
C MET A 1 -2.15 -11.79 69.63
N ILE A 2 -3.36 -11.79 69.02
CA ILE A 2 -3.83 -12.66 67.89
C ILE A 2 -5.31 -12.28 67.56
N LYS A 3 -5.60 -11.01 67.29
CA LYS A 3 -6.96 -10.55 66.90
C LYS A 3 -7.02 -9.97 65.47
N TYR A 4 -6.19 -10.48 64.54
CA TYR A 4 -6.11 -9.92 63.18
C TYR A 4 -6.51 -10.85 62.01
N PHE A 5 -6.83 -12.13 62.26
CA PHE A 5 -7.15 -13.08 61.18
C PHE A 5 -8.65 -13.36 60.94
N GLN A 6 -9.56 -12.77 61.71
CA GLN A 6 -11.00 -13.06 61.60
C GLN A 6 -11.76 -12.20 60.57
N LYS A 7 -11.13 -11.18 59.97
CA LYS A 7 -11.83 -10.21 59.08
C LYS A 7 -11.79 -10.55 57.58
N LEU A 8 -11.19 -11.68 57.17
CA LEU A 8 -11.10 -12.08 55.75
C LEU A 8 -12.17 -13.09 55.29
N ARG A 9 -13.01 -13.62 56.20
CA ARG A 9 -14.08 -14.59 55.85
C ARG A 9 -15.35 -13.99 55.24
N ALA A 10 -15.40 -12.67 55.06
CA ALA A 10 -16.58 -11.96 54.56
C ALA A 10 -16.56 -11.66 53.04
N LYS A 11 -15.55 -12.10 52.30
CA LYS A 11 -15.57 -12.01 50.83
C LYS A 11 -16.11 -13.33 50.28
N LYS A 12 -17.38 -13.31 49.82
CA LYS A 12 -17.92 -14.39 48.98
C LYS A 12 -17.01 -14.53 47.76
N GLY A 13 -16.29 -15.63 47.65
CA GLY A 13 -15.44 -15.93 46.50
C GLY A 13 -16.31 -16.28 45.28
N PHE A 14 -15.78 -16.01 44.08
CA PHE A 14 -16.38 -16.43 42.82
C PHE A 14 -16.44 -17.96 42.76
N THR A 15 -17.58 -18.53 42.38
CA THR A 15 -17.72 -19.98 42.25
C THR A 15 -17.09 -20.46 40.94
N LEU A 16 -16.59 -21.71 40.92
CA LEU A 16 -16.08 -22.33 39.69
C LEU A 16 -17.17 -22.42 38.62
N VAL A 17 -18.43 -22.59 39.02
CA VAL A 17 -19.57 -22.67 38.10
C VAL A 17 -19.81 -21.32 37.42
N GLU A 18 -19.75 -20.21 38.16
CA GLU A 18 -19.86 -18.87 37.59
C GLU A 18 -18.74 -18.60 36.57
N LEU A 19 -17.52 -19.08 36.82
CA LEU A 19 -16.42 -18.94 35.87
C LEU A 19 -16.65 -19.76 34.59
N ILE A 20 -17.13 -21.00 34.73
CA ILE A 20 -17.37 -21.91 33.60
C ILE A 20 -18.47 -21.37 32.67
N VAL A 21 -19.55 -20.83 33.23
CA VAL A 21 -20.64 -20.26 32.42
C VAL A 21 -20.15 -19.01 31.66
N VAL A 22 -19.33 -18.17 32.30
CA VAL A 22 -18.79 -16.96 31.65
C VAL A 22 -17.87 -17.31 30.48
N ILE A 23 -16.93 -18.24 30.65
CA ILE A 23 -16.05 -18.65 29.54
C ILE A 23 -16.84 -19.35 28.43
N ALA A 24 -17.92 -20.06 28.75
CA ALA A 24 -18.79 -20.68 27.75
C ALA A 24 -19.50 -19.62 26.89
N ILE A 25 -20.07 -18.58 27.51
CA ILE A 25 -20.72 -17.47 26.78
C ILE A 25 -19.70 -16.69 25.94
N ILE A 26 -18.52 -16.35 26.51
CA ILE A 26 -17.44 -15.68 25.76
C ILE A 26 -16.99 -16.54 24.58
N GLY A 27 -16.90 -17.86 24.75
CA GLY A 27 -16.53 -18.79 23.67
C GLY A 27 -17.50 -18.76 22.49
N VAL A 28 -18.82 -18.78 22.76
CA VAL A 28 -19.84 -18.70 21.71
C VAL A 28 -19.80 -17.35 20.98
N LEU A 29 -19.68 -16.25 21.73
CA LEU A 29 -19.59 -14.91 21.14
C LEU A 29 -18.33 -14.75 20.27
N ALA A 30 -17.18 -15.24 20.76
CA ALA A 30 -15.92 -15.19 20.04
C ALA A 30 -15.97 -16.00 18.74
N ALA A 31 -16.62 -17.16 18.74
CA ALA A 31 -16.73 -18.03 17.55
C ALA A 31 -17.41 -17.34 16.36
N ILE A 32 -18.43 -16.50 16.61
CA ILE A 32 -19.15 -15.76 15.56
C ILE A 32 -18.42 -14.47 15.20
N LEU A 33 -17.82 -13.80 16.18
CA LEU A 33 -17.22 -12.47 16.02
C LEU A 33 -15.84 -12.51 15.33
N ILE A 34 -14.99 -13.49 15.63
CA ILE A 34 -13.61 -13.53 15.12
C ILE A 34 -13.56 -13.55 13.58
N PRO A 35 -14.31 -14.43 12.87
CA PRO A 35 -14.24 -14.48 11.41
C PRO A 35 -14.68 -13.18 10.73
N THR A 36 -15.70 -12.51 11.27
CA THR A 36 -16.22 -11.25 10.71
C THR A 36 -15.25 -10.10 10.95
N MET A 37 -14.67 -9.99 12.15
CA MET A 37 -13.71 -8.94 12.49
C MET A 37 -12.43 -9.00 11.64
N LEU A 38 -11.95 -10.20 11.28
CA LEU A 38 -10.78 -10.34 10.41
C LEU A 38 -11.01 -9.75 9.02
N GLY A 39 -12.22 -9.89 8.45
CA GLY A 39 -12.59 -9.28 7.18
C GLY A 39 -12.59 -7.75 7.24
N TYR A 40 -13.23 -7.17 8.25
CA TYR A 40 -13.28 -5.71 8.45
C TYR A 40 -11.89 -5.10 8.67
N VAL A 41 -11.04 -5.75 9.48
CA VAL A 41 -9.66 -5.29 9.70
C VAL A 41 -8.87 -5.31 8.39
N THR A 42 -9.07 -6.34 7.56
CA THR A 42 -8.39 -6.45 6.26
C THR A 42 -8.86 -5.36 5.30
N GLN A 43 -10.18 -5.13 5.20
CA GLN A 43 -10.74 -4.05 4.38
C GLN A 43 -10.25 -2.66 4.82
N SER A 44 -10.19 -2.41 6.12
CA SER A 44 -9.66 -1.17 6.68
C SER A 44 -8.18 -0.96 6.30
N LYS A 45 -7.38 -2.03 6.33
CA LYS A 45 -5.98 -1.97 5.89
C LYS A 45 -5.85 -1.70 4.39
N VAL A 46 -6.67 -2.33 3.54
CA VAL A 46 -6.69 -2.06 2.09
C VAL A 46 -7.10 -0.62 1.81
N THR A 47 -8.13 -0.12 2.47
CA THR A 47 -8.60 1.28 2.34
C THR A 47 -7.51 2.27 2.74
N SER A 48 -6.81 1.99 3.85
CA SER A 48 -5.67 2.79 4.29
C SER A 48 -4.53 2.76 3.25
N ALA A 49 -4.20 1.58 2.73
CA ALA A 49 -3.18 1.43 1.68
C ALA A 49 -3.55 2.17 0.39
N ASN A 50 -4.83 2.19 -0.02
CA ASN A 50 -5.33 2.98 -1.14
C ASN A 50 -5.16 4.49 -0.89
N SER A 51 -5.45 4.97 0.32
CA SER A 51 -5.23 6.37 0.71
C SER A 51 -3.74 6.76 0.67
N THR A 52 -2.86 5.88 1.15
CA THR A 52 -1.41 6.06 1.05
C THR A 52 -0.97 6.10 -0.42
N ALA A 53 -1.46 5.19 -1.27
CA ALA A 53 -1.16 5.17 -2.69
C ALA A 53 -1.61 6.48 -3.39
N ALA A 54 -2.77 7.02 -3.04
CA ALA A 54 -3.28 8.27 -3.59
C ALA A 54 -2.43 9.48 -3.17
N SER A 55 -1.98 9.50 -1.92
CA SER A 55 -1.08 10.54 -1.40
C SER A 55 0.26 10.49 -2.13
N ILE A 56 0.85 9.30 -2.27
CA ILE A 56 2.09 9.08 -3.02
C ILE A 56 1.94 9.51 -4.49
N LYS A 57 0.80 9.18 -5.12
CA LYS A 57 0.51 9.58 -6.51
C LYS A 57 0.57 11.11 -6.66
N ASN A 58 -0.09 11.83 -5.76
CA ASN A 58 -0.13 13.29 -5.81
C ASN A 58 1.28 13.89 -5.70
N GLU A 59 2.15 13.32 -4.88
CA GLU A 59 3.52 13.83 -4.76
C GLU A 59 4.40 13.50 -5.94
N ILE A 60 4.26 12.31 -6.52
CA ILE A 60 4.96 11.99 -7.77
C ILE A 60 4.49 12.93 -8.88
N ASP A 61 3.19 13.23 -8.95
CA ASP A 61 2.64 14.22 -9.89
C ASP A 61 3.17 15.63 -9.64
N ALA A 62 3.28 16.05 -8.38
CA ALA A 62 3.85 17.35 -8.01
C ALA A 62 5.33 17.44 -8.40
N PHE A 63 6.12 16.40 -8.11
CA PHE A 63 7.53 16.32 -8.48
C PHE A 63 7.73 16.39 -10.00
N LEU A 64 6.95 15.62 -10.77
CA LEU A 64 7.00 15.65 -12.22
C LEU A 64 6.58 17.01 -12.78
N THR A 65 5.57 17.64 -12.19
CA THR A 65 5.14 19.00 -12.57
C THR A 65 6.26 20.02 -12.34
N GLN A 66 6.99 19.93 -11.22
CA GLN A 66 8.14 20.79 -10.95
C GLN A 66 9.23 20.62 -12.02
N LEU A 67 9.55 19.38 -12.39
CA LEU A 67 10.51 19.12 -13.47
C LEU A 67 10.03 19.64 -14.83
N ASP A 68 8.73 19.57 -15.11
CA ASP A 68 8.15 20.14 -16.34
C ASP A 68 8.32 21.66 -16.42
N THR A 69 8.26 22.39 -15.29
CA THR A 69 8.47 23.85 -15.29
C THR A 69 9.86 24.28 -15.77
N VAL A 70 10.85 23.41 -15.60
CA VAL A 70 12.23 23.61 -16.04
C VAL A 70 12.58 22.77 -17.28
N ASN A 71 11.56 22.26 -17.99
CA ASN A 71 11.68 21.45 -19.20
C ASN A 71 12.49 20.15 -19.03
N LYS A 72 12.53 19.60 -17.81
CA LYS A 72 13.23 18.34 -17.46
C LYS A 72 12.28 17.17 -17.26
N GLY A 73 10.97 17.40 -17.23
CA GLY A 73 10.01 16.34 -17.03
C GLY A 73 9.80 15.49 -18.29
N MET A 74 8.65 14.83 -18.37
CA MET A 74 8.44 13.77 -19.34
C MET A 74 8.10 14.33 -20.73
N LYS A 75 8.57 13.65 -21.78
CA LYS A 75 8.21 14.01 -23.16
C LYS A 75 6.70 13.91 -23.35
N LYS A 76 6.12 14.87 -24.08
CA LYS A 76 4.69 14.86 -24.43
C LYS A 76 4.42 13.76 -25.47
N GLY A 77 3.26 13.10 -25.39
CA GLY A 77 2.83 12.04 -26.32
C GLY A 77 2.54 10.70 -25.63
N SER A 78 2.44 9.62 -26.41
CA SER A 78 2.14 8.26 -25.92
C SER A 78 3.34 7.54 -25.29
N VAL A 79 4.37 8.28 -24.86
CA VAL A 79 5.52 7.71 -24.15
C VAL A 79 5.10 7.26 -22.75
N THR A 80 5.59 6.10 -22.34
CA THR A 80 5.33 5.52 -21.02
C THR A 80 6.63 5.31 -20.25
N SER A 81 6.53 5.32 -18.93
CA SER A 81 7.63 4.96 -18.04
C SER A 81 7.07 4.46 -16.71
N LYS A 82 7.91 3.79 -15.93
CA LYS A 82 7.57 3.28 -14.61
C LYS A 82 8.63 3.72 -13.63
N ILE A 83 8.22 4.33 -12.53
CA ILE A 83 9.05 4.61 -11.36
C ILE A 83 8.82 3.49 -10.35
N THR A 84 9.90 2.86 -9.91
CA THR A 84 9.88 1.82 -8.87
C THR A 84 10.64 2.36 -7.67
N ILE A 85 9.95 2.48 -6.54
CA ILE A 85 10.54 2.91 -5.28
C ILE A 85 10.51 1.73 -4.32
N THR A 86 11.66 1.39 -3.77
CA THR A 86 11.80 0.36 -2.75
C THR A 86 12.21 1.01 -1.44
N VAL A 87 11.43 0.74 -0.41
CA VAL A 87 11.67 1.17 0.97
C VAL A 87 12.09 -0.04 1.79
N GLY A 88 13.18 0.09 2.55
CA GLY A 88 13.65 -1.00 3.41
C GLY A 88 14.48 -2.06 2.70
N GLY A 89 15.09 -1.75 1.55
CA GLY A 89 15.82 -2.73 0.72
C GLY A 89 17.18 -3.16 1.29
N SER A 90 18.03 -2.21 1.68
CA SER A 90 19.36 -2.48 2.25
C SER A 90 19.37 -2.36 3.78
N ALA A 91 18.70 -1.34 4.32
CA ALA A 91 18.33 -1.23 5.73
C ALA A 91 16.90 -0.67 5.87
N ALA A 92 16.28 -0.89 7.03
CA ALA A 92 14.92 -0.43 7.31
C ALA A 92 14.82 1.10 7.18
N GLY A 93 13.86 1.59 6.39
CA GLY A 93 13.67 3.02 6.14
C GLY A 93 14.62 3.63 5.09
N ASP A 94 15.43 2.82 4.39
CA ASP A 94 16.16 3.28 3.21
C ASP A 94 15.23 3.37 2.01
N TRP A 95 15.21 4.53 1.35
CA TRP A 95 14.42 4.76 0.15
C TRP A 95 15.33 4.74 -1.07
N THR A 96 14.96 3.96 -2.07
CA THR A 96 15.65 3.88 -3.36
C THR A 96 14.65 4.05 -4.50
N CYS A 97 15.06 4.65 -5.61
CA CYS A 97 14.21 4.87 -6.77
C CYS A 97 14.92 4.45 -8.06
N ALA A 98 14.22 3.72 -8.92
CA ALA A 98 14.64 3.31 -10.26
C ALA A 98 13.56 3.68 -11.29
N VAL A 99 13.95 3.92 -12.54
CA VAL A 99 13.01 4.21 -13.64
C VAL A 99 13.22 3.26 -14.82
N SER A 100 12.16 2.75 -15.45
CA SER A 100 12.32 1.71 -16.49
C SER A 100 12.55 2.25 -17.91
N ALA A 101 12.34 3.54 -18.15
CA ALA A 101 12.54 4.18 -19.45
C ALA A 101 12.99 5.64 -19.28
N PRO A 102 14.26 5.90 -18.95
CA PRO A 102 14.79 7.25 -18.79
C PRO A 102 14.66 8.10 -20.05
N ALA A 103 14.75 7.48 -21.23
CA ALA A 103 14.62 8.14 -22.52
C ALA A 103 13.24 8.78 -22.77
N SER A 104 12.22 8.41 -21.98
CA SER A 104 10.90 9.04 -21.97
C SER A 104 10.92 10.45 -21.36
N PHE A 105 12.01 10.87 -20.72
CA PHE A 105 12.18 12.20 -20.12
C PHE A 105 13.09 13.10 -20.96
N ASN A 106 12.91 14.42 -20.83
CA ASN A 106 13.77 15.40 -21.49
C ASN A 106 15.18 15.40 -20.89
N ASP A 107 15.30 15.14 -19.59
CA ASP A 107 16.57 15.04 -18.87
C ASP A 107 16.96 13.57 -18.59
N ALA A 108 16.99 12.76 -19.65
CA ALA A 108 17.21 11.32 -19.56
C ALA A 108 18.53 10.94 -18.85
N SER A 109 19.57 11.78 -18.92
CA SER A 109 20.85 11.57 -18.24
C SER A 109 20.73 11.53 -16.72
N ASN A 110 19.75 12.22 -16.15
CA ASN A 110 19.54 12.35 -14.71
C ASN A 110 18.48 11.38 -14.17
N TRP A 111 17.86 10.60 -15.05
CA TRP A 111 17.01 9.47 -14.71
C TRP A 111 17.79 8.16 -14.86
N LYS A 112 17.79 7.31 -13.84
CA LYS A 112 18.57 6.06 -13.80
C LYS A 112 17.70 4.82 -13.78
N GLU A 113 18.08 3.82 -14.57
CA GLU A 113 17.46 2.48 -14.53
C GLU A 113 17.89 1.68 -13.31
N THR A 114 19.07 1.99 -12.77
CA THR A 114 19.55 1.46 -11.50
C THR A 114 18.83 2.14 -10.33
N ALA A 115 18.66 1.39 -9.25
CA ALA A 115 18.11 1.92 -8.01
C ALA A 115 19.09 2.91 -7.38
N GLU A 116 18.66 4.16 -7.25
CA GLU A 116 19.43 5.24 -6.63
C GLU A 116 18.88 5.55 -5.25
N ALA A 117 19.75 5.60 -4.24
CA ALA A 117 19.38 5.91 -2.87
C ALA A 117 19.04 7.39 -2.69
N ALA A 118 18.03 7.67 -1.85
CA ALA A 118 17.66 9.01 -1.42
C ALA A 118 18.86 9.74 -0.79
N THR A 119 19.13 10.97 -1.23
CA THR A 119 20.20 11.83 -0.71
C THR A 119 19.64 13.13 -0.17
N THR A 120 19.38 14.09 -1.05
CA THR A 120 18.90 15.44 -0.74
C THR A 120 17.80 15.84 -1.70
N LYS A 121 16.86 16.66 -1.22
CA LYS A 121 15.84 17.28 -2.08
C LYS A 121 16.52 18.11 -3.18
N GLY A 122 16.00 18.03 -4.40
CA GLY A 122 16.56 18.77 -5.55
C GLY A 122 17.94 18.28 -6.03
N ASP A 123 18.35 17.06 -5.70
CA ASP A 123 19.53 16.41 -6.31
C ASP A 123 19.45 16.46 -7.84
N ALA A 124 20.59 16.59 -8.51
CA ALA A 124 20.65 16.60 -9.97
C ALA A 124 20.14 15.28 -10.57
N VAL A 125 20.34 14.16 -9.87
CA VAL A 125 19.77 12.86 -10.22
C VAL A 125 18.33 12.79 -9.70
N HIS A 126 17.36 12.83 -10.61
CA HIS A 126 15.93 12.93 -10.29
C HIS A 126 15.41 11.77 -9.45
N ASN A 127 15.96 10.57 -9.65
CA ASN A 127 15.67 9.41 -8.80
C ASN A 127 15.95 9.69 -7.32
N LYS A 128 17.10 10.29 -7.02
CA LYS A 128 17.54 10.56 -5.64
C LYS A 128 16.70 11.66 -5.00
N ALA A 129 16.42 12.70 -5.77
CA ALA A 129 15.57 13.81 -5.35
C ALA A 129 14.16 13.32 -5.00
N LEU A 130 13.52 12.55 -5.90
CA LEU A 130 12.19 12.00 -5.67
C LEU A 130 12.16 11.06 -4.46
N ALA A 131 13.15 10.18 -4.32
CA ALA A 131 13.24 9.28 -3.18
C ALA A 131 13.42 10.04 -1.85
N ALA A 132 14.17 11.15 -1.85
CA ALA A 132 14.33 12.01 -0.67
C ALA A 132 13.03 12.76 -0.32
N ASP A 133 12.33 13.30 -1.32
CA ASP A 133 11.06 13.99 -1.12
C ASP A 133 10.00 13.07 -0.49
N LEU A 134 9.86 11.85 -1.02
CA LEU A 134 8.91 10.87 -0.50
C LEU A 134 9.32 10.33 0.87
N LYS A 135 10.63 10.12 1.12
CA LYS A 135 11.14 9.70 2.43
C LYS A 135 10.78 10.70 3.53
N ASP A 136 10.90 11.99 3.24
CA ASP A 136 10.60 13.04 4.20
C ASP A 136 9.11 13.19 4.46
N LEU A 137 8.27 12.92 3.45
CA LEU A 137 6.81 12.99 3.60
C LEU A 137 6.22 11.76 4.29
N PHE A 138 6.79 10.58 4.06
CA PHE A 138 6.31 9.31 4.61
C PHE A 138 7.35 8.61 5.50
N PRO A 139 7.85 9.28 6.56
CA PRO A 139 8.89 8.72 7.43
C PRO A 139 8.42 7.48 8.21
N GLU A 140 7.12 7.26 8.33
CA GLU A 140 6.50 6.10 8.98
C GLU A 140 6.65 4.81 8.18
N ILE A 141 6.83 4.88 6.85
CA ILE A 141 6.98 3.70 6.01
C ILE A 141 8.41 3.16 6.16
N LYS A 142 8.54 1.97 6.74
CA LYS A 142 9.84 1.32 7.00
C LYS A 142 10.23 0.27 5.96
N THR A 143 9.24 -0.42 5.42
CA THR A 143 9.41 -1.42 4.37
C THR A 143 8.19 -1.38 3.46
N ALA A 144 8.41 -1.16 2.18
CA ALA A 144 7.34 -1.13 1.17
C ALA A 144 7.94 -1.18 -0.24
N GLN A 145 7.09 -1.52 -1.21
CA GLN A 145 7.39 -1.25 -2.61
C GLN A 145 6.27 -0.43 -3.21
N ILE A 146 6.66 0.62 -3.93
CA ILE A 146 5.79 1.53 -4.64
C ILE A 146 6.14 1.43 -6.12
N ILE A 147 5.12 1.32 -6.96
CA ILE A 147 5.27 1.34 -8.40
C ILE A 147 4.34 2.40 -8.96
N ALA A 148 4.91 3.48 -9.48
CA ALA A 148 4.17 4.52 -10.17
C ALA A 148 4.35 4.38 -11.67
N TYR A 149 3.25 4.51 -12.39
CA TYR A 149 3.22 4.38 -13.83
C TYR A 149 2.84 5.71 -14.48
N LEU A 150 3.61 6.09 -15.50
CA LEU A 150 3.62 7.42 -16.07
C LEU A 150 3.32 7.40 -17.57
N LYS A 151 2.50 8.35 -18.04
CA LYS A 151 2.26 8.60 -19.47
C LYS A 151 2.11 10.09 -19.74
N GLY A 152 2.79 10.56 -20.77
CA GLY A 152 2.69 11.95 -21.24
C GLY A 152 2.85 13.02 -20.14
N GLY A 153 3.74 12.80 -19.17
CA GLY A 153 4.02 13.75 -18.07
C GLY A 153 3.13 13.63 -16.85
N LYS A 154 2.23 12.64 -16.79
CA LYS A 154 1.33 12.44 -15.65
C LYS A 154 1.45 11.03 -15.08
N THR A 155 1.31 10.91 -13.77
CA THR A 155 1.11 9.63 -13.09
C THR A 155 -0.32 9.20 -13.30
N PHE A 156 -0.50 8.06 -13.95
CA PHE A 156 -1.82 7.50 -14.20
C PHE A 156 -2.23 6.47 -13.15
N GLY A 157 -1.26 5.86 -12.46
CA GLY A 157 -1.52 4.76 -11.55
C GLY A 157 -0.36 4.55 -10.60
N VAL A 158 -0.66 4.26 -9.33
CA VAL A 158 0.29 3.87 -8.31
C VAL A 158 -0.16 2.58 -7.66
N LEU A 159 0.77 1.64 -7.54
CA LEU A 159 0.68 0.49 -6.65
C LEU A 159 1.53 0.76 -5.41
N TYR A 160 1.00 0.40 -4.25
CA TYR A 160 1.69 0.45 -2.97
C TYR A 160 1.52 -0.89 -2.26
N VAL A 161 2.62 -1.54 -1.90
CA VAL A 161 2.61 -2.78 -1.11
C VAL A 161 3.35 -2.51 0.17
N ASN A 162 2.64 -2.57 1.30
CA ASN A 162 3.23 -2.34 2.61
C ASN A 162 3.89 -3.62 3.14
N GLY A 163 5.04 -3.48 3.80
CA GLY A 163 5.72 -4.57 4.50
C GLY A 163 6.65 -5.43 3.64
N VAL A 164 6.72 -5.19 2.32
CA VAL A 164 7.57 -5.98 1.40
C VAL A 164 8.45 -5.06 0.57
N ALA A 165 9.74 -5.37 0.45
CA ALA A 165 10.70 -4.58 -0.35
C ALA A 165 10.58 -4.81 -1.88
N ALA A 166 9.87 -5.86 -2.27
CA ALA A 166 9.55 -6.20 -3.65
C ALA A 166 8.10 -6.70 -3.75
N VAL A 167 7.35 -6.16 -4.70
CA VAL A 167 6.00 -6.59 -5.07
C VAL A 167 6.11 -8.07 -5.42
N PRO A 168 5.39 -8.95 -4.69
CA PRO A 168 5.37 -10.36 -4.98
C PRO A 168 5.05 -10.59 -6.46
N GLY A 169 5.90 -11.35 -7.14
CA GLY A 169 5.71 -11.68 -8.55
C GLY A 169 4.32 -12.26 -8.78
N GLY A 170 3.51 -11.60 -9.60
CA GLY A 170 2.15 -12.04 -9.91
C GLY A 170 1.07 -10.96 -9.83
N ILE A 171 1.29 -9.84 -9.13
CA ILE A 171 0.26 -8.79 -9.02
C ILE A 171 0.01 -8.11 -10.38
N THR A 172 1.06 -7.88 -11.16
CA THR A 172 0.95 -7.26 -12.50
C THR A 172 0.36 -8.20 -13.56
N SER A 173 0.37 -9.51 -13.34
CA SER A 173 -0.27 -10.50 -14.23
C SER A 173 -1.70 -10.84 -13.83
N LYS A 174 -2.14 -10.41 -12.63
CA LYS A 174 -3.48 -10.63 -12.07
C LYS A 174 -4.41 -9.43 -12.23
N ILE A 175 -3.85 -8.27 -12.55
CA ILE A 175 -4.63 -7.11 -12.98
C ILE A 175 -4.69 -7.19 -14.51
N THR A 176 -5.88 -7.41 -15.07
CA THR A 176 -6.08 -7.54 -16.52
C THR A 176 -6.28 -6.17 -17.16
N TRP A 177 -5.75 -6.03 -18.37
CA TRP A 177 -5.57 -4.78 -19.09
C TRP A 177 -6.18 -4.85 -20.47
N SER A 178 -7.06 -3.91 -20.82
CA SER A 178 -7.54 -3.77 -22.20
C SER A 178 -6.60 -2.87 -23.00
N ASP A 179 -5.97 -3.44 -24.03
CA ASP A 179 -4.85 -2.91 -24.81
C ASP A 179 -5.24 -1.80 -25.83
N THR A 180 -6.25 -0.98 -25.53
CA THR A 180 -6.63 0.14 -26.42
C THR A 180 -6.40 1.51 -25.80
N SER A 181 -6.11 1.58 -24.49
CA SER A 181 -5.62 2.81 -23.86
C SER A 181 -4.38 2.47 -23.06
N SER A 182 -3.25 3.09 -23.39
CA SER A 182 -1.98 2.92 -22.67
C SER A 182 -2.03 3.59 -21.28
N VAL A 183 -2.98 3.25 -20.41
CA VAL A 183 -3.27 3.92 -19.12
C VAL A 183 -3.55 2.85 -18.07
N TRP A 184 -3.02 2.99 -16.81
CA TRP A 184 -3.11 2.30 -15.46
C TRP A 184 -4.40 2.17 -14.67
N PRO A 185 -5.46 1.48 -15.08
CA PRO A 185 -6.15 1.64 -16.33
C PRO A 185 -7.62 2.01 -16.14
N ASP A 186 -8.13 2.66 -17.18
CA ASP A 186 -9.56 2.66 -17.44
C ASP A 186 -10.01 1.20 -17.66
N GLY A 187 -10.77 0.64 -16.72
CA GLY A 187 -11.30 -0.73 -16.77
C GLY A 187 -10.44 -1.86 -16.16
N ALA A 188 -9.43 -1.58 -15.31
CA ALA A 188 -8.73 -2.66 -14.60
C ALA A 188 -9.70 -3.34 -13.65
N LYS A 189 -9.50 -4.65 -13.53
CA LYS A 189 -10.13 -5.44 -12.50
C LYS A 189 -9.11 -6.35 -11.85
N TRP A 190 -9.30 -6.58 -10.55
CA TRP A 190 -8.69 -7.72 -9.89
C TRP A 190 -9.32 -8.99 -10.46
N ALA A 191 -8.54 -9.81 -11.14
CA ALA A 191 -9.00 -11.09 -11.67
C ALA A 191 -8.51 -12.23 -10.78
N ASN A 192 -9.41 -13.15 -10.44
CA ASN A 192 -9.10 -14.42 -9.78
C ASN A 192 -8.50 -14.30 -8.37
N ASP A 193 -8.54 -13.15 -7.70
CA ASP A 193 -8.07 -12.94 -6.32
C ASP A 193 -8.88 -11.83 -5.62
N THR A 194 -8.87 -11.89 -4.29
CA THR A 194 -9.50 -10.88 -3.43
C THR A 194 -8.89 -9.51 -3.68
N ALA A 195 -9.70 -8.52 -4.05
CA ALA A 195 -9.21 -7.19 -4.39
C ALA A 195 -8.44 -6.55 -3.24
N GLY A 196 -7.26 -5.99 -3.53
CA GLY A 196 -6.39 -5.35 -2.53
C GLY A 196 -5.53 -6.31 -1.71
N ILE A 197 -5.55 -7.61 -2.01
CA ILE A 197 -4.70 -8.61 -1.34
C ILE A 197 -3.94 -9.42 -2.40
N ALA A 198 -2.63 -9.54 -2.23
CA ALA A 198 -1.79 -10.41 -3.06
C ALA A 198 -2.14 -11.89 -2.81
N GLY A 199 -1.84 -12.77 -3.77
CA GLY A 199 -1.90 -14.23 -3.53
C GLY A 199 -1.00 -14.71 -2.38
N SER A 200 0.00 -13.92 -1.97
CA SER A 200 0.85 -14.13 -0.79
C SER A 200 0.23 -13.66 0.53
N GLY A 201 -0.91 -12.96 0.50
CA GLY A 201 -1.56 -12.37 1.68
C GLY A 201 -1.14 -10.93 1.99
N ASP A 202 -0.23 -10.35 1.20
CA ASP A 202 0.22 -8.96 1.37
C ASP A 202 -0.87 -7.96 0.97
N ILE A 203 -0.96 -6.84 1.69
CA ILE A 203 -1.95 -5.80 1.42
C ILE A 203 -1.42 -4.87 0.32
N ILE A 204 -2.27 -4.63 -0.67
CA ILE A 204 -1.97 -3.82 -1.85
C ILE A 204 -2.93 -2.63 -1.89
N GLY A 205 -2.35 -1.44 -1.85
CA GLY A 205 -2.99 -0.19 -2.17
C GLY A 205 -2.85 0.16 -3.64
N THR A 206 -3.89 0.73 -4.22
CA THR A 206 -3.92 1.22 -5.62
C THR A 206 -4.51 2.61 -5.69
N ALA A 207 -3.95 3.46 -6.54
CA ALA A 207 -4.49 4.78 -6.87
C ALA A 207 -4.39 5.01 -8.39
N PRO A 208 -5.51 5.12 -9.13
CA PRO A 208 -6.90 5.01 -8.67
C PRO A 208 -7.20 3.61 -8.09
N VAL A 209 -8.25 3.53 -7.27
CA VAL A 209 -8.70 2.27 -6.68
C VAL A 209 -9.16 1.34 -7.79
N ILE A 210 -8.56 0.16 -7.88
CA ILE A 210 -8.93 -0.85 -8.87
C ILE A 210 -10.08 -1.68 -8.32
N PRO A 211 -11.25 -1.72 -8.99
CA PRO A 211 -12.39 -2.51 -8.56
C PRO A 211 -12.16 -4.00 -8.75
N HIS A 212 -12.92 -4.79 -8.02
CA HIS A 212 -12.97 -6.23 -8.16
C HIS A 212 -13.73 -6.67 -9.42
N ASP A 213 -13.43 -7.87 -9.96
CA ASP A 213 -14.27 -8.44 -11.01
C ASP A 213 -15.57 -9.04 -10.43
N THR A 214 -16.70 -8.44 -10.77
CA THR A 214 -18.01 -8.81 -10.22
C THR A 214 -18.49 -10.22 -10.61
N THR A 215 -17.76 -10.93 -11.47
CA THR A 215 -18.15 -12.25 -11.99
C THR A 215 -17.56 -13.45 -11.25
N ASP A 216 -16.59 -13.27 -10.35
CA ASP A 216 -15.89 -14.41 -9.71
C ASP A 216 -16.38 -14.75 -8.28
N GLY A 217 -17.32 -13.96 -7.74
CA GLY A 217 -17.96 -14.19 -6.42
C GLY A 217 -17.06 -13.97 -5.21
N LYS A 218 -15.86 -13.41 -5.37
CA LYS A 218 -14.94 -13.11 -4.26
C LYS A 218 -15.25 -11.74 -3.61
N PRO A 219 -14.84 -11.53 -2.33
CA PRO A 219 -15.07 -10.27 -1.64
C PRO A 219 -14.26 -9.12 -2.26
N ASP A 220 -14.91 -7.96 -2.41
CA ASP A 220 -14.28 -6.72 -2.82
C ASP A 220 -13.87 -5.90 -1.58
N PHE A 221 -12.58 -5.85 -1.29
CA PHE A 221 -12.03 -4.98 -0.23
C PHE A 221 -11.48 -3.65 -0.78
N SER A 222 -11.53 -3.43 -2.10
CA SER A 222 -11.05 -2.21 -2.72
C SER A 222 -12.03 -1.05 -2.53
N THR A 223 -13.33 -1.35 -2.50
CA THR A 223 -14.39 -0.37 -2.29
C THR A 223 -14.93 -0.46 -0.86
N THR A 224 -15.28 0.69 -0.29
CA THR A 224 -16.16 0.71 0.88
C THR A 224 -17.52 0.29 0.35
N ALA A 225 -18.03 -0.86 0.78
CA ALA A 225 -19.45 -1.12 0.63
C ALA A 225 -20.18 0.08 1.25
N ALA A 226 -20.86 0.87 0.41
CA ALA A 226 -21.83 1.83 0.92
C ALA A 226 -22.82 1.01 1.75
N ALA A 227 -22.87 1.29 3.05
CA ALA A 227 -23.88 0.76 3.95
C ALA A 227 -25.28 1.14 3.47
#